data_AF-A0AAE1W2P0-F1
#
_entry.id   AF-A0AAE1W2P0-F1
#
_cell.length_a   1.000
_cell.length_b   1.000
_cell.length_c   1.000
_cell.angle_alpha   90.00
_cell.angle_beta   90.00
_cell.angle_gamma   90.00
#
_symmetry.space_group_name_H-M   'P 1'
#
loop_
_entity.id
_entity.type
_entity.pdbx_description
1 polymer ?
#
loop_
_entity_poly.entity_id
_entity_poly.type
_entity_poly.pdbx_seq_one_letter_code
_entity_poly.pdbx_strand_id
1 'polypeptide(L)'
;MVEDDCARGVIPLPLIDDRTLARVIMYLNKHTEDGASDEAKRKFDEEFLSGMERIADGMMNKSVEWVRKTFHIESEFTSEEEEQMKNEYAWAWEGVDSNAD
;
A
#
# COMPACT_ATOMS: atom_id res chain seq x y z
N MET A 1 26.55 -16.21 -4.36
CA MET A 1 26.25 -17.53 -4.95
C MET A 1 24.74 -17.58 -5.13
N VAL A 2 24.28 -17.29 -6.34
CA VAL A 2 22.89 -17.56 -6.75
C VAL A 2 22.98 -18.85 -7.56
N GLU A 3 22.24 -19.88 -7.16
CA GLU A 3 22.17 -21.13 -7.90
C GLU A 3 21.45 -20.85 -9.23
N ASP A 4 22.17 -21.09 -10.33
CA ASP A 4 21.90 -20.60 -11.71
C ASP A 4 20.65 -21.22 -12.37
N ASP A 5 19.87 -21.99 -11.61
CA ASP A 5 18.69 -22.71 -12.10
C ASP A 5 17.37 -22.22 -11.50
N CYS A 6 17.41 -21.27 -10.55
CA CYS A 6 16.20 -20.68 -9.95
C CYS A 6 15.58 -19.56 -10.82
N ALA A 7 16.29 -19.08 -11.86
CA ALA A 7 15.91 -17.89 -12.64
C ALA A 7 15.47 -18.17 -14.09
N ARG A 8 15.43 -19.44 -14.52
CA ARG A 8 15.07 -19.82 -15.90
C ARG A 8 13.57 -20.02 -16.13
N GLY A 9 12.77 -20.11 -15.07
CA GLY A 9 11.31 -20.29 -15.13
C GLY A 9 10.53 -18.99 -14.97
N VAL A 10 9.24 -19.01 -15.35
CA VAL A 10 8.30 -17.93 -15.02
C VAL A 10 8.02 -17.99 -13.51
N ILE A 11 8.26 -16.88 -12.79
CA ILE A 11 7.90 -16.74 -11.38
C ILE A 11 6.47 -16.17 -11.30
N PRO A 12 5.44 -16.96 -10.95
CA PRO A 12 4.08 -16.45 -10.84
C PRO A 12 3.96 -15.54 -9.62
N LEU A 13 3.44 -14.33 -9.82
CA LEU A 13 3.12 -13.36 -8.76
C LEU A 13 1.61 -13.08 -8.74
N PRO A 14 0.78 -14.00 -8.22
CA PRO A 14 -0.68 -13.91 -8.32
C PRO A 14 -1.31 -12.78 -7.51
N LEU A 15 -0.55 -12.18 -6.58
CA LEU A 15 -1.02 -11.10 -5.71
C LEU A 15 -0.69 -9.70 -6.25
N ILE A 16 -0.02 -9.60 -7.39
CA ILE A 16 0.45 -8.32 -7.94
C ILE A 16 -0.07 -8.21 -9.39
N ASP A 17 -0.80 -7.14 -9.67
CA ASP A 17 -1.23 -6.82 -11.02
C ASP A 17 -0.08 -6.28 -11.89
N ASP A 18 -0.30 -6.28 -13.21
CA ASP A 18 0.69 -5.86 -14.22
C ASP A 18 1.16 -4.42 -14.01
N ARG A 19 0.26 -3.51 -13.63
CA ARG A 19 0.57 -2.09 -13.38
C ARG A 19 1.42 -1.93 -12.14
N THR A 20 1.12 -2.65 -11.07
CA THR A 20 1.91 -2.63 -9.83
C THR A 20 3.29 -3.20 -10.07
N LEU A 21 3.39 -4.33 -10.77
CA LEU A 21 4.68 -4.95 -11.12
C LEU A 21 5.53 -4.02 -12.00
N ALA A 22 4.94 -3.35 -12.99
CA ALA A 22 5.64 -2.38 -13.82
C ALA A 22 6.23 -1.22 -13.00
N ARG A 23 5.50 -0.72 -11.99
CA ARG A 23 6.00 0.32 -11.08
C ARG A 23 7.17 -0.19 -10.23
N VAL A 24 7.11 -1.42 -9.74
CA VAL A 24 8.21 -2.04 -8.98
C VAL A 24 9.46 -2.17 -9.85
N ILE A 25 9.32 -2.67 -11.08
CA ILE A 25 10.46 -2.80 -12.01
C ILE A 25 11.08 -1.44 -12.32
N MET A 26 10.25 -0.42 -12.57
CA MET A 26 10.72 0.95 -12.81
C MET A 26 11.52 1.49 -11.60
N TYR A 27 11.02 1.28 -10.39
CA TYR A 27 11.68 1.69 -9.16
C TYR A 27 13.06 1.02 -9.00
N LEU A 28 13.11 -0.30 -9.21
CA LEU A 28 14.35 -1.07 -9.12
C LEU A 28 15.38 -0.59 -10.14
N ASN A 29 14.97 -0.42 -11.40
CA ASN A 29 15.86 0.07 -12.47
C ASN A 29 16.46 1.44 -12.14
N LYS A 30 15.66 2.34 -11.56
CA LYS A 30 16.14 3.67 -11.15
C LYS A 30 17.20 3.59 -10.05
N HIS A 31 17.06 2.65 -9.12
CA HIS A 31 18.00 2.48 -8.01
C HIS A 31 19.27 1.74 -8.38
N THR A 32 19.23 0.95 -9.45
CA THR A 32 20.39 0.29 -10.04
C THR A 32 21.08 1.13 -11.12
N GLU A 33 20.55 2.31 -11.46
CA GLU A 33 21.16 3.19 -12.47
C GLU A 33 22.54 3.69 -12.00
N ASP A 34 23.58 3.26 -12.72
CA ASP A 34 24.95 3.70 -12.48
C ASP A 34 25.09 5.20 -12.79
N GLY A 35 25.70 5.95 -11.87
CA GLY A 35 25.93 7.39 -12.02
C GLY A 35 24.79 8.29 -11.53
N ALA A 36 23.64 7.73 -11.11
CA ALA A 36 22.64 8.50 -10.38
C ALA A 36 23.15 8.81 -8.96
N SER A 37 23.12 10.09 -8.56
CA SER A 37 23.48 10.49 -7.20
C SER A 37 22.43 10.00 -6.20
N ASP A 38 22.84 9.82 -4.95
CA ASP A 38 21.92 9.49 -3.85
C ASP A 38 20.82 10.55 -3.70
N GLU A 39 21.14 11.82 -3.97
CA GLU A 39 20.16 12.90 -3.99
C GLU A 39 19.11 12.72 -5.09
N ALA A 40 19.51 12.31 -6.29
CA ALA A 40 18.58 12.04 -7.38
C ALA A 40 17.70 10.82 -7.11
N LYS A 41 18.25 9.78 -6.47
CA LYS A 41 17.50 8.59 -6.02
C LYS A 41 16.48 8.97 -4.95
N ARG A 42 16.89 9.74 -3.94
CA ARG A 42 15.99 10.24 -2.89
C ARG A 42 14.86 11.11 -3.44
N LYS A 43 15.17 12.01 -4.37
CA LYS A 43 14.13 12.83 -5.01
C LYS A 43 13.13 11.97 -5.78
N PHE A 44 13.61 10.94 -6.47
CA PHE A 44 12.75 9.98 -7.13
C PHE A 44 11.92 9.17 -6.12
N ASP A 45 12.47 8.78 -4.96
CA ASP A 45 11.71 8.14 -3.89
C ASP A 45 10.55 9.03 -3.41
N GLU A 46 10.83 10.31 -3.14
CA GLU A 46 9.82 11.28 -2.73
C GLU A 46 8.71 11.42 -3.78
N GLU A 47 9.06 11.56 -5.07
CA GLU A 47 8.08 11.64 -6.16
C GLU A 47 7.30 10.33 -6.35
N PHE A 48 7.96 9.18 -6.20
CA PHE A 48 7.35 7.85 -6.32
C PHE A 48 6.37 7.55 -5.17
N LEU A 49 6.72 7.96 -3.95
CA LEU A 49 5.91 7.80 -2.72
C LEU A 49 4.82 8.87 -2.59
N SER A 50 4.99 10.07 -3.16
CA SER A 50 3.96 11.11 -3.17
C SER A 50 2.64 10.59 -3.76
N GLY A 51 2.70 9.68 -4.73
CA GLY A 51 1.51 9.00 -5.25
C GLY A 51 0.77 8.11 -4.23
N MET A 52 1.47 7.59 -3.23
CA MET A 52 0.92 6.80 -2.12
C MET A 52 0.46 7.68 -0.96
N GLU A 53 1.10 8.82 -0.71
CA GLU A 53 0.67 9.79 0.30
C GLU A 53 -0.76 10.29 0.05
N ARG A 54 -1.14 10.48 -1.23
CA ARG A 54 -2.53 10.79 -1.61
C ARG A 54 -3.56 9.76 -1.16
N ILE A 55 -3.14 8.49 -1.01
CA ILE A 55 -4.00 7.43 -0.49
C ILE A 55 -4.19 7.63 1.00
N ALA A 56 -3.12 7.89 1.75
CA ALA A 56 -3.18 8.19 3.18
C ALA A 56 -4.03 9.44 3.46
N ASP A 57 -3.81 10.52 2.71
CA ASP A 57 -4.63 11.74 2.76
C ASP A 57 -6.10 11.47 2.45
N GLY A 58 -6.38 10.60 1.48
CA GLY A 58 -7.73 10.18 1.12
C GLY A 58 -8.42 9.30 2.17
N MET A 59 -7.64 8.62 3.03
CA MET A 59 -8.12 7.81 4.13
C MET A 59 -8.26 8.60 5.44
N MET A 60 -7.58 9.74 5.56
CA MET A 60 -7.67 10.58 6.76
C MET A 60 -9.12 10.98 7.04
N ASN A 61 -9.55 10.79 8.28
CA ASN A 61 -10.91 11.06 8.78
C ASN A 61 -12.03 10.23 8.11
N LYS A 62 -11.71 9.19 7.33
CA LYS A 62 -12.69 8.25 6.77
C LYS A 62 -12.95 7.09 7.71
N SER A 63 -14.18 6.57 7.68
CA SER A 63 -14.55 5.42 8.48
C SER A 63 -13.86 4.15 7.99
N VAL A 64 -13.64 3.20 8.91
CA VAL A 64 -13.09 1.87 8.59
C VAL A 64 -13.95 1.18 7.51
N GLU A 65 -15.26 1.37 7.55
CA GLU A 65 -16.20 0.86 6.54
C GLU A 65 -15.97 1.47 5.15
N TRP A 66 -15.77 2.80 5.08
CA TRP A 66 -15.47 3.49 3.83
C TRP A 66 -14.15 3.03 3.22
N VAL A 67 -13.13 2.84 4.06
CA VAL A 67 -11.82 2.31 3.66
C VAL A 67 -11.96 0.90 3.09
N ARG A 68 -12.63 0.00 3.81
CA ARG A 68 -12.86 -1.38 3.35
C ARG A 68 -13.55 -1.41 1.98
N LYS A 69 -14.59 -0.60 1.81
CA LYS A 69 -15.33 -0.50 0.54
C LYS A 69 -14.49 0.06 -0.61
N THR A 70 -13.72 1.12 -0.36
CA THR A 70 -12.94 1.82 -1.39
C THR A 70 -11.76 0.98 -1.89
N PHE A 71 -11.07 0.30 -0.97
CA PHE A 71 -9.92 -0.54 -1.29
C PHE A 71 -10.28 -2.01 -1.53
N HIS A 72 -11.57 -2.35 -1.52
CA HIS A 72 -12.07 -3.72 -1.71
C HIS A 72 -11.41 -4.72 -0.74
N ILE A 73 -11.28 -4.31 0.52
CA ILE A 73 -10.71 -5.12 1.60
C ILE A 73 -11.85 -5.86 2.29
N GLU A 74 -11.78 -7.19 2.25
CA GLU A 74 -12.68 -8.04 3.05
C GLU A 74 -12.24 -8.04 4.52
N SER A 75 -13.18 -7.81 5.43
CA SER A 75 -12.89 -7.91 6.88
C SER A 75 -12.80 -9.38 7.27
N GLU A 76 -11.69 -9.76 7.89
CA GLU A 76 -11.54 -11.10 8.50
C GLU A 76 -12.02 -11.13 9.96
N PHE A 77 -12.45 -9.99 10.51
CA PHE A 77 -12.89 -9.90 11.90
C PHE A 77 -14.34 -10.34 12.07
N THR A 78 -14.61 -11.05 13.16
CA THR A 78 -15.98 -11.34 13.59
C THR A 78 -16.63 -10.10 14.20
N SER A 79 -17.96 -10.04 14.21
CA SER A 79 -18.69 -8.88 14.77
C SER A 79 -18.33 -8.60 16.24
N GLU A 80 -18.03 -9.64 17.01
CA GLU A 80 -17.64 -9.51 18.43
C GLU A 80 -16.24 -8.91 18.59
N GLU A 81 -15.28 -9.28 17.73
CA GLU A 81 -13.94 -8.70 17.73
C GLU A 81 -13.96 -7.23 17.24
N GLU A 82 -14.82 -6.91 16.27
CA GLU A 82 -15.01 -5.52 15.84
C GLU A 82 -15.62 -4.63 16.93
N GLU A 83 -16.56 -5.16 17.71
CA GLU A 83 -17.11 -4.45 18.87
C GLU A 83 -16.07 -4.27 19.98
N GLN A 84 -15.25 -5.28 20.24
CA GLN A 84 -14.13 -5.17 21.17
C GLN A 84 -13.13 -4.10 20.72
N MET A 85 -12.76 -4.07 19.43
CA MET A 85 -11.89 -3.03 18.87
C MET A 85 -12.53 -1.64 18.92
N LYS A 86 -13.83 -1.52 18.68
CA LYS A 86 -14.56 -0.25 18.82
C LYS A 86 -14.55 0.25 20.26
N ASN A 87 -14.64 -0.65 21.23
CA ASN A 87 -14.63 -0.30 22.65
C ASN A 87 -13.20 0.03 23.15
N GLU A 88 -12.20 -0.77 22.76
CA GLU A 88 -10.79 -0.59 23.14
C GLU A 88 -10.17 0.65 22.48
N TYR A 89 -10.47 0.87 21.20
CA TYR A 89 -9.97 1.99 20.40
C TYR A 89 -11.04 3.04 20.16
N ALA A 90 -11.92 3.29 21.13
CA ALA A 90 -13.00 4.28 21.02
C ALA A 90 -12.51 5.66 20.53
N TRP A 91 -11.30 6.06 20.94
CA TRP A 91 -10.64 7.30 20.51
C TRP A 91 -10.38 7.38 19.00
N ALA A 92 -10.21 6.24 18.32
CA ALA A 92 -9.95 6.18 16.87
C ALA A 92 -11.21 6.44 16.03
N TRP A 93 -12.39 6.52 16.67
CA TRP A 93 -13.68 6.78 16.03
C TRP A 93 -14.19 8.20 16.26
N GLU A 94 -13.50 9.02 17.06
CA GLU A 94 -13.83 10.43 17.27
C GLU A 94 -13.40 11.29 16.06
N GLY A 95 -14.31 12.11 15.53
CA GLY A 95 -14.02 13.00 14.39
C GLY A 95 -13.98 12.31 13.02
N VAL A 96 -14.36 11.03 12.95
CA VAL A 96 -14.52 10.30 11.69
C VAL A 96 -15.81 10.76 11.00
N ASP A 97 -15.74 11.03 9.69
CA ASP A 97 -16.91 11.36 8.88
C ASP A 97 -17.95 10.23 8.99
N SER A 98 -19.14 10.54 9.49
CA SER A 98 -20.29 9.64 9.38
C SER A 98 -20.55 9.37 7.90
N ASN A 99 -20.76 8.10 7.52
CA ASN A 99 -21.00 7.63 6.15
C ASN A 99 -22.31 8.18 5.53
N ALA A 100 -22.48 9.50 5.50
CA ALA A 100 -23.53 10.18 4.75
C ALA A 100 -23.03 10.29 3.30
N ASP A 101 -23.72 9.55 2.42
CA ASP A 101 -23.55 9.54 0.96
C ASP A 101 -23.42 10.95 0.33
#